data_AF-A0A7D3W6P0-F1
#
_entry.id   AF-A0A7D3W6P0-F1
#
_cell.length_a   1.000
_cell.length_b   1.000
_cell.length_c   1.000
_cell.angle_alpha   90.00
_cell.angle_beta   90.00
_cell.angle_gamma   90.00
#
_symmetry.space_group_name_H-M   'P 1'
#
loop_
_entity.id
_entity.type
_entity.pdbx_description
1 polymer ?
#
loop_
_entity_poly.entity_id
_entity_poly.type
_entity_poly.pdbx_seq_one_letter_code
_entity_poly.pdbx_strand_id
1 'polypeptide(L)'
;MYSNRRPVIRLSSLPPNLVSMSDRGGCTLVGCPDCGVWRSVKRSMITPHRGPDVPGAEAWPNEFRPLAPWCPGSGQKVKVDLTFEEWRARLAEGCRQAGQRRRTRVMPRPKPPAAPAVVQMAAR
;
A
#
# COMPACT_ATOMS: atom_id res chain seq x y z
N MET A 1 -0.05 27.12 3.36
CA MET A 1 0.22 25.70 2.97
C MET A 1 -1.02 24.91 3.33
N TYR A 2 -1.61 24.18 2.37
CA TYR A 2 -2.86 23.46 2.58
C TYR A 2 -2.67 22.32 3.60
N SER A 3 -3.60 22.20 4.54
CA SER A 3 -3.70 21.12 5.53
C SER A 3 -5.13 20.62 5.50
N ASN A 4 -5.33 19.30 5.56
CA ASN A 4 -6.65 18.67 5.59
C ASN A 4 -7.37 18.82 6.95
N ARG A 5 -6.79 19.55 7.91
CA ARG A 5 -7.32 19.81 9.27
C ARG A 5 -7.59 18.57 10.14
N ARG A 6 -7.13 17.38 9.73
CA ARG A 6 -7.24 16.17 10.53
C ARG A 6 -6.23 16.18 11.69
N PRO A 7 -6.42 15.32 12.71
CA PRO A 7 -5.46 15.16 13.80
C PRO A 7 -4.06 14.82 13.29
N VAL A 8 -3.03 15.29 14.00
CA VAL A 8 -1.63 15.01 13.67
C VAL A 8 -1.35 13.53 13.88
N ILE A 9 -0.77 12.87 12.87
CA ILE A 9 -0.36 11.48 12.96
C ILE A 9 1.02 11.42 13.61
N ARG A 10 1.16 10.59 14.65
CA ARG A 10 2.46 10.22 15.20
C ARG A 10 3.06 9.16 14.30
N LEU A 11 4.30 9.30 13.85
CA LEU A 11 4.91 8.24 13.03
C LEU A 11 4.96 6.92 13.78
N SER A 12 5.02 6.96 15.10
CA SER A 12 5.01 5.77 15.93
C SER A 12 3.71 4.99 15.89
N SER A 13 2.59 5.62 15.53
CA SER A 13 1.30 4.94 15.39
C SER A 13 1.12 4.29 14.01
N LEU A 14 1.99 4.59 13.05
CA LEU A 14 1.96 3.97 11.72
C LEU A 14 2.68 2.61 11.73
N PRO A 15 2.24 1.66 10.87
CA PRO A 15 3.03 0.49 10.54
C PRO A 15 4.44 0.91 10.09
N PRO A 16 5.52 0.26 10.58
CA PRO A 16 6.89 0.67 10.27
C PRO A 16 7.21 0.57 8.77
N ASN A 17 6.51 -0.31 8.03
CA ASN A 17 6.63 -0.46 6.59
C ASN A 17 5.95 0.66 5.77
N LEU A 18 5.20 1.56 6.41
CA LEU A 18 4.66 2.77 5.77
C LEU A 18 5.49 4.02 6.07
N VAL A 19 6.62 3.87 6.75
CA VAL A 19 7.49 4.98 7.14
C VAL A 19 8.88 4.70 6.59
N SER A 20 9.49 5.69 5.95
CA SER A 20 10.88 5.66 5.50
C SER A 20 11.65 6.74 6.26
N MET A 21 12.54 6.32 7.16
CA MET A 21 13.44 7.21 7.88
C MET A 21 14.85 7.09 7.33
N SER A 22 15.61 8.19 7.38
CA SER A 22 17.04 8.19 7.07
C SER A 22 17.87 8.21 8.35
N ASP A 23 19.05 7.60 8.29
CA ASP A 23 20.07 7.65 9.35
C ASP A 23 20.55 9.08 9.63
N ARG A 24 20.48 9.97 8.64
CA ARG A 24 20.72 11.42 8.76
C ARG A 24 19.64 12.18 9.53
N GLY A 25 18.64 11.47 10.07
CA GLY A 25 17.55 12.02 10.87
C GLY A 25 16.30 12.38 10.06
N GLY A 26 15.15 12.30 10.73
CA GLY A 26 13.85 12.65 10.15
C GLY A 26 13.22 11.57 9.27
N CYS A 27 12.01 11.87 8.80
CA CYS A 27 11.22 11.02 7.91
C CYS A 27 11.29 11.58 6.49
N THR A 28 11.79 10.78 5.54
CA THR A 28 11.95 11.20 4.14
C THR A 28 10.65 10.96 3.38
N LEU A 29 10.06 9.77 3.54
CA LEU A 29 8.84 9.36 2.85
C LEU A 29 7.88 8.68 3.82
N VAL A 30 6.58 8.83 3.56
CA VAL A 30 5.53 8.12 4.28
C VAL A 30 4.49 7.63 3.26
N GLY A 31 4.04 6.39 3.42
CA GLY A 31 2.88 5.87 2.72
C GLY A 31 1.62 6.54 3.29
N CYS A 32 0.83 7.20 2.44
CA CYS A 32 -0.41 7.82 2.89
C CYS A 32 -1.34 6.75 3.50
N PRO A 33 -1.84 6.93 4.74
CA PRO A 33 -2.71 5.92 5.37
C PRO A 33 -4.04 5.70 4.65
N ASP A 34 -4.55 6.73 3.96
CA ASP A 34 -5.82 6.64 3.23
C ASP A 34 -5.67 5.91 1.89
N CYS A 35 -4.53 6.05 1.21
CA CYS A 35 -4.41 5.66 -0.20
C CYS A 35 -3.19 4.79 -0.52
N GLY A 36 -2.31 4.56 0.44
CA GLY A 36 -1.11 3.72 0.33
C GLY A 36 0.04 4.35 -0.46
N VAL A 37 -0.18 5.45 -1.17
CA VAL A 37 0.84 6.02 -2.05
C VAL A 37 1.95 6.70 -1.24
N TRP A 38 3.20 6.41 -1.61
CA TRP A 38 4.39 7.00 -1.00
C TRP A 38 4.56 8.46 -1.39
N ARG A 39 4.77 9.30 -0.37
CA ARG A 39 4.91 10.75 -0.51
C ARG A 39 5.98 11.28 0.40
N SER A 40 6.66 12.34 -0.04
CA SER A 40 7.64 13.04 0.78
C SER A 40 6.97 13.74 1.96
N VAL A 41 7.67 13.78 3.09
CA VAL A 41 7.28 14.63 4.21
C VAL A 41 8.01 15.96 4.10
N LYS A 42 7.25 17.06 4.02
CA LYS A 42 7.79 18.42 3.96
C LYS A 42 7.12 19.28 5.02
N ARG A 43 7.91 19.99 5.84
CA ARG A 43 7.41 20.85 6.93
C ARG A 43 6.40 20.10 7.84
N SER A 44 6.75 18.86 8.20
CA SER A 44 5.91 18.00 9.05
C SER A 44 4.53 17.66 8.45
N MET A 45 4.42 17.60 7.12
CA MET A 45 3.20 17.22 6.42
C MET A 45 3.48 16.29 5.25
N ILE A 46 2.55 15.37 4.99
CA ILE A 46 2.50 14.58 3.76
C ILE A 46 2.27 15.54 2.59
N THR A 47 3.11 15.48 1.56
CA THR A 47 2.92 16.36 0.40
C THR A 47 1.53 16.17 -0.23
N PRO A 48 0.87 17.27 -0.64
CA PRO A 48 -0.44 17.18 -1.28
C PRO A 48 -0.39 16.26 -2.50
N HIS A 49 -1.39 15.38 -2.60
CA HIS A 49 -1.49 14.41 -3.69
C HIS A 49 -2.94 14.01 -3.95
N ARG A 50 -3.17 13.53 -5.17
CA ARG A 50 -4.41 12.85 -5.55
C ARG A 50 -4.33 11.38 -5.14
N GLY A 51 -5.48 10.76 -4.89
CA GLY A 51 -5.56 9.33 -4.58
C GLY A 51 -5.04 8.46 -5.73
N PRO A 52 -4.97 7.13 -5.56
CA PRO A 52 -4.75 6.24 -6.70
C PRO A 52 -5.80 6.52 -7.78
N ASP A 53 -5.43 6.20 -9.02
CA ASP A 53 -6.32 6.35 -10.17
C ASP A 53 -7.70 5.78 -9.86
N VAL A 54 -8.75 6.49 -10.30
CA VAL A 54 -10.13 6.03 -10.15
C VAL A 54 -10.22 4.60 -10.69
N PRO A 55 -10.73 3.60 -9.95
CA PRO A 55 -10.79 2.23 -10.46
C PRO A 55 -11.38 2.17 -11.88
N GLY A 56 -10.64 1.61 -12.83
CA GLY A 56 -11.03 1.58 -14.24
C GLY A 56 -10.62 2.80 -15.07
N ALA A 57 -9.94 3.80 -14.50
CA ALA A 57 -9.40 4.95 -15.23
C ALA A 57 -8.31 4.54 -16.24
N GLU A 58 -7.57 3.47 -15.96
CA GLU A 58 -6.62 2.86 -16.86
C GLU A 58 -7.27 2.32 -18.15
N ALA A 59 -8.56 1.99 -18.13
CA ALA A 59 -9.30 1.54 -19.32
C ALA A 59 -9.70 2.69 -20.26
N TRP A 60 -9.56 3.94 -19.83
CA TRP A 60 -9.86 5.11 -20.66
C TRP A 60 -8.60 5.57 -21.42
N PRO A 61 -8.73 5.99 -22.70
CA PRO A 61 -7.68 6.72 -23.39
C PRO A 61 -7.25 7.94 -22.58
N ASN A 62 -5.96 8.29 -22.64
CA ASN A 62 -5.39 9.36 -21.79
C ASN A 62 -6.15 10.69 -21.90
N GLU A 63 -6.65 11.05 -23.08
CA GLU A 63 -7.42 12.27 -23.32
C GLU A 63 -8.80 12.32 -22.64
N PHE A 64 -9.37 11.15 -22.29
CA PHE A 64 -10.67 11.03 -21.62
C PHE A 64 -10.55 10.51 -20.18
N ARG A 65 -9.32 10.27 -19.69
CA ARG A 65 -9.12 9.73 -18.35
C ARG A 65 -9.58 10.77 -17.31
N PRO A 66 -10.53 10.42 -16.42
CA PRO A 66 -10.95 11.34 -15.38
C PRO A 66 -9.79 11.64 -14.44
N LEU A 67 -9.67 12.91 -14.04
CA LEU A 67 -8.62 13.31 -13.11
C LEU A 67 -8.90 12.71 -11.72
N ALA A 68 -7.94 11.98 -11.17
CA ALA A 68 -8.07 11.36 -9.85
C ALA A 68 -8.47 12.39 -8.77
N PRO A 69 -9.42 12.07 -7.87
CA PRO A 69 -9.83 12.99 -6.81
C PRO A 69 -8.68 13.29 -5.84
N TRP A 70 -8.77 14.41 -5.15
CA TRP A 70 -7.83 14.73 -4.07
C TRP A 70 -7.92 13.66 -2.98
N CYS A 71 -6.76 13.15 -2.53
CA CYS A 71 -6.72 12.17 -1.45
C CYS A 71 -7.16 12.85 -0.13
N PRO A 72 -8.03 12.23 0.70
CA PRO A 72 -8.37 12.77 2.01
C PRO A 72 -7.17 12.92 2.96
N GLY A 73 -6.13 12.10 2.76
CA GLY A 73 -4.84 12.18 3.46
C GLY A 73 -3.85 13.20 2.89
N SER A 74 -4.23 13.91 1.82
CA SER A 74 -3.42 14.98 1.22
C SER A 74 -3.19 16.13 2.21
N GLY A 75 -1.94 16.54 2.42
CA GLY A 75 -1.62 17.61 3.38
C GLY A 75 -1.79 17.21 4.85
N GLN A 76 -1.82 15.91 5.15
CA GLN A 76 -1.94 15.42 6.53
C GLN A 76 -0.70 15.75 7.35
N LYS A 77 -0.89 16.29 8.56
CA LYS A 77 0.21 16.59 9.47
C LYS A 77 0.77 15.31 10.10
N VAL A 78 2.10 15.23 10.15
CA VAL A 78 2.84 14.13 10.77
C VAL A 78 3.82 14.66 11.80
N LYS A 79 3.96 13.96 12.92
CA LYS A 79 4.96 14.24 13.96
C LYS A 79 5.95 13.09 13.98
N VAL A 80 7.22 13.41 13.76
CA VAL A 80 8.34 12.46 13.95
C VAL A 80 8.57 12.35 15.45
N ASP A 81 8.08 11.29 16.06
CA ASP A 81 8.12 11.05 17.50
C ASP A 81 8.90 9.79 17.90
N LEU A 82 9.72 9.28 16.97
CA LEU A 82 10.63 8.17 17.18
C LEU A 82 11.94 8.44 16.44
N THR A 83 13.00 7.81 16.93
CA THR A 83 14.35 7.84 16.37
C THR A 83 14.50 6.83 15.23
N PHE A 84 15.54 7.00 14.42
CA PHE A 84 15.87 6.05 13.35
C PHE A 84 16.11 4.62 13.89
N GLU A 85 16.77 4.49 15.04
CA GLU A 85 17.04 3.17 15.63
C GLU A 85 15.76 2.51 16.17
N GLU A 86 14.85 3.27 16.78
CA GLU A 86 13.53 2.75 17.19
C GLU A 86 12.69 2.31 15.99
N TRP A 87 12.69 3.09 14.90
CA TRP A 87 12.05 2.69 13.65
C TRP A 87 12.65 1.40 13.09
N ARG A 88 13.98 1.33 13.01
CA ARG A 88 14.71 0.17 12.47
C ARG A 88 14.42 -1.08 13.28
N ALA A 89 14.46 -1.01 14.61
CA ALA A 89 14.14 -2.12 15.50
C ALA A 89 12.71 -2.62 15.28
N ARG A 90 11.73 -1.71 15.18
CA ARG A 90 10.33 -2.04 14.89
C ARG A 90 10.14 -2.66 13.51
N LEU A 91 10.85 -2.17 12.50
CA LEU A 91 10.80 -2.73 11.15
C LEU A 91 11.36 -4.15 11.14
N ALA A 92 12.51 -4.37 11.79
CA ALA A 92 13.11 -5.70 11.92
C ALA A 92 12.19 -6.68 12.63
N GLU A 93 11.55 -6.25 13.72
CA GLU A 93 10.56 -7.06 14.44
C GLU A 93 9.33 -7.39 13.57
N GLY A 94 8.82 -6.40 12.83
CA GLY A 94 7.72 -6.62 11.87
C GLY A 94 8.09 -7.64 10.79
N CYS A 95 9.31 -7.55 10.24
CA CYS A 95 9.84 -8.53 9.29
C CYS A 95 9.95 -9.93 9.91
N ARG A 96 10.43 -10.04 11.15
CA ARG A 96 10.54 -11.31 11.88
C ARG A 96 9.17 -11.97 12.07
N GLN A 97 8.18 -11.21 12.55
CA GLN A 97 6.81 -11.70 12.72
C GLN A 97 6.17 -12.11 11.39
N ALA A 98 6.37 -11.32 10.33
CA ALA A 98 5.88 -11.66 9.00
C ALA A 98 6.51 -12.95 8.47
N GLY A 99 7.82 -13.14 8.69
CA GLY A 99 8.55 -14.36 8.31
C GLY A 99 8.12 -15.62 9.06
N GLN A 100 7.58 -15.48 10.28
CA GLN A 100 7.03 -16.61 11.05
C GLN A 100 5.67 -17.11 10.52
N ARG A 101 5.01 -16.36 9.62
CA ARG A 101 3.74 -16.79 9.05
C ARG A 101 3.96 -18.02 8.17
N ARG A 102 3.35 -19.14 8.57
CA ARG A 102 3.38 -20.38 7.78
C ARG A 102 2.59 -20.17 6.49
N ARG A 103 3.18 -20.54 5.35
CA ARG A 103 2.47 -20.53 4.07
C ARG A 103 1.27 -21.48 4.15
N THR A 104 0.08 -20.98 3.81
CA THR A 104 -1.09 -21.84 3.57
C THR A 104 -0.77 -22.78 2.41
N ARG A 105 -0.77 -24.09 2.65
CA ARG A 105 -0.69 -25.07 1.56
C ARG A 105 -2.02 -25.01 0.79
N VAL A 106 -1.98 -24.47 -0.41
CA VAL A 106 -3.12 -24.50 -1.34
C VAL A 106 -3.12 -25.87 -1.99
N MET A 107 -4.17 -26.67 -1.74
CA MET A 107 -4.42 -27.91 -2.48
C MET A 107 -4.87 -27.54 -3.91
N PRO A 108 -4.26 -28.09 -4.97
CA PRO A 108 -4.74 -27.90 -6.33
C PRO A 108 -6.18 -28.37 -6.46
N ARG A 109 -7.02 -27.62 -7.18
CA ARG A 109 -8.35 -28.09 -7.55
C ARG A 109 -8.20 -29.37 -8.40
N PRO A 110 -8.92 -30.46 -8.11
CA PRO A 110 -8.91 -31.64 -8.97
C PRO A 110 -9.27 -31.25 -10.40
N LYS A 111 -8.50 -31.74 -11.38
CA LYS A 111 -8.86 -31.57 -12.80
C LYS A 111 -10.13 -32.39 -13.06
N PRO A 112 -11.10 -31.86 -13.83
CA PRO A 112 -12.21 -32.66 -14.29
C PRO A 112 -11.68 -33.85 -15.14
N PRO A 113 -12.39 -34.99 -15.16
CA PRO A 113 -12.02 -36.09 -16.03
C PRO A 113 -11.96 -35.61 -17.48
N ALA A 114 -11.01 -36.16 -18.25
CA ALA A 114 -10.94 -35.88 -19.68
C ALA A 114 -12.28 -36.25 -20.34
N ALA A 115 -12.76 -35.40 -21.23
CA ALA A 115 -13.95 -35.72 -22.02
C ALA A 115 -13.69 -37.00 -22.84
N PRO A 116 -14.71 -37.85 -23.04
CA PRO A 116 -14.60 -39.03 -23.90
C PRO A 116 -14.14 -38.60 -25.31
N ALA A 117 -13.32 -39.44 -25.94
CA ALA A 117 -12.97 -39.24 -27.34
C ALA A 117 -14.23 -39.30 -28.21
N VAL A 118 -14.29 -38.49 -29.28
CA VAL A 118 -15.45 -38.41 -30.20
C VAL A 118 -15.86 -39.80 -30.72
N VAL A 119 -14.89 -40.68 -30.96
CA VAL A 119 -15.11 -42.08 -31.39
C VAL A 119 -15.88 -42.93 -30.37
N GLN A 120 -15.79 -42.61 -29.08
CA GLN A 120 -16.54 -43.30 -28.02
C GLN A 120 -17.95 -42.72 -27.80
N MET A 121 -18.21 -41.51 -28.31
CA MET A 121 -19.55 -40.90 -28.27
C MET A 121 -20.42 -41.36 -29.45
N ALA A 122 -19.81 -41.68 -30.59
CA ALA A 122 -20.52 -42.10 -31.81
C ALA A 122 -20.97 -43.57 -31.82
N ALA A 123 -20.45 -44.40 -30.90
CA ALA A 123 -20.77 -45.83 -30.80
C ALA A 123 -21.91 -46.13 -29.80
N ARG A 124 -22.72 -45.11 -29.46
CA ARG A 124 -23.78 -45.19 -28.45
C ARG A 124 -25.15 -44.95 -29.05
#